data_AF-A0A1G0M9U0-F1
#
_entry.id   AF-A0A1G0M9U0-F1
#
_cell.length_a   1.000
_cell.length_b   1.000
_cell.length_c   1.000
_cell.angle_alpha   90.00
_cell.angle_beta   90.00
_cell.angle_gamma   90.00
#
_symmetry.space_group_name_H-M   'P 1'
#
loop_
_entity.id
_entity.type
_entity.pdbx_description
1 polymer ?
#
loop_
_entity_poly.entity_id
_entity_poly.type
_entity_poly.pdbx_seq_one_letter_code
_entity_poly.pdbx_strand_id
1 'polypeptide(L)'
;MLTYIATSPDREDEAREAMLAELERVDADALFESGVERARNYAAGLVQVRRQRAASWGGELLEGWLHGKLGQLATQPERLRAVRAEQVARAAGEIFQRRRRAEYVVRGTGKTR
;
A
#
# COMPACT_ATOMS: atom_id res chain seq x y z
N MET A 1 -3.08 -0.27 7.65
CA MET A 1 -3.21 -0.71 6.24
C MET A 1 -4.32 -1.75 6.17
N LEU A 2 -5.11 -1.80 5.10
CA LEU A 2 -6.14 -2.83 4.91
C LEU A 2 -5.64 -3.84 3.87
N THR A 3 -5.68 -5.12 4.20
CA THR A 3 -5.43 -6.22 3.26
C THR A 3 -6.68 -7.07 3.12
N TYR A 4 -6.83 -7.70 1.97
CA TYR A 4 -7.98 -8.52 1.64
C TYR A 4 -7.53 -9.74 0.83
N ILE A 5 -8.04 -10.90 1.20
CA ILE A 5 -7.91 -12.14 0.46
C ILE A 5 -9.28 -12.80 0.36
N ALA A 6 -9.54 -13.45 -0.77
CA ALA A 6 -10.68 -14.34 -0.97
C ALA A 6 -10.13 -15.69 -1.39
N THR A 7 -10.60 -16.74 -0.73
CA THR A 7 -10.16 -18.12 -0.96
C THR A 7 -11.33 -19.07 -0.72
N SER A 8 -11.16 -20.34 -1.08
CA SER A 8 -12.10 -21.40 -0.69
C SER A 8 -12.10 -21.57 0.84
N PRO A 9 -13.25 -21.86 1.48
CA PRO A 9 -13.32 -22.03 2.94
C PRO A 9 -12.29 -23.03 3.49
N ASP A 10 -12.06 -24.13 2.78
CA ASP A 10 -11.14 -25.20 3.20
C ASP A 10 -9.65 -24.79 3.18
N ARG A 11 -9.34 -23.63 2.58
CA ARG A 11 -7.97 -23.08 2.49
C ARG A 11 -7.82 -21.74 3.19
N GLU A 12 -8.80 -21.33 3.99
CA GLU A 12 -8.77 -20.05 4.68
C GLU A 12 -7.55 -19.92 5.59
N ASP A 13 -7.31 -20.91 6.43
CA ASP A 13 -6.20 -20.88 7.38
C ASP A 13 -4.85 -20.83 6.66
N GLU A 14 -4.66 -21.65 5.64
CA GLU A 14 -3.45 -21.64 4.80
C GLU A 14 -3.24 -20.27 4.14
N ALA A 15 -4.26 -19.72 3.49
CA ALA A 15 -4.15 -18.45 2.78
C ALA A 15 -3.91 -17.27 3.73
N ARG A 16 -4.54 -17.30 4.91
CA ARG A 16 -4.35 -16.28 5.95
C ARG A 16 -2.93 -16.32 6.49
N GLU A 17 -2.44 -17.51 6.86
CA GLU A 17 -1.09 -17.67 7.38
C GLU A 17 -0.02 -17.30 6.35
N ALA A 18 -0.20 -17.71 5.10
CA ALA A 18 0.69 -17.33 4.00
C ALA A 18 0.70 -15.81 3.77
N MET A 19 -0.46 -15.14 3.76
CA MET A 19 -0.53 -13.69 3.63
C MET A 19 0.21 -13.00 4.79
N LEU A 20 -0.03 -13.40 6.04
CA LEU A 20 0.61 -12.79 7.19
C LEU A 20 2.13 -12.99 7.16
N ALA A 21 2.59 -14.19 6.79
CA ALA A 21 4.02 -14.47 6.63
C ALA A 21 4.64 -13.57 5.56
N GLU A 22 3.98 -13.41 4.40
CA GLU A 22 4.46 -12.54 3.34
C GLU A 22 4.51 -11.06 3.74
N LEU A 23 3.52 -10.58 4.50
CA LEU A 23 3.51 -9.20 5.02
C LEU A 23 4.64 -8.95 6.04
N GLU A 24 4.96 -9.93 6.89
CA GLU A 24 6.12 -9.86 7.79
C GLU A 24 7.46 -9.98 7.05
N ARG A 25 7.49 -10.75 5.97
CA ARG A 25 8.69 -10.97 5.13
C ARG A 25 9.02 -9.77 4.24
N VAL A 26 8.24 -8.70 4.25
CA VAL A 26 8.61 -7.41 3.64
C VAL A 26 9.71 -6.74 4.48
N ASP A 27 10.86 -7.40 4.55
CA ASP A 27 12.12 -6.92 5.11
C ASP A 27 13.01 -6.42 3.96
N ALA A 28 13.96 -5.54 4.28
CA ALA A 28 14.79 -4.76 3.38
C ALA A 28 15.46 -5.57 2.25
N ASP A 29 15.80 -6.82 2.50
CA ASP A 29 16.48 -7.70 1.54
C ASP A 29 15.55 -8.25 0.44
N ALA A 30 14.24 -8.29 0.68
CA ALA A 30 13.25 -8.83 -0.27
C ALA A 30 12.77 -7.79 -1.31
N LEU A 31 12.93 -6.50 -1.01
CA LEU A 31 12.67 -5.42 -1.95
C LEU A 31 13.91 -5.21 -2.81
N PHE A 32 14.12 -6.10 -3.79
CA PHE A 32 15.18 -5.96 -4.77
C PHE A 32 15.19 -4.52 -5.30
N GLU A 33 16.35 -3.87 -5.35
CA GLU A 33 16.49 -2.43 -5.66
C GLU A 33 15.73 -2.03 -6.93
N SER A 34 15.76 -2.89 -7.96
CA SER A 34 15.00 -2.71 -9.20
C SER A 34 13.47 -2.69 -9.02
N GLY A 35 12.94 -3.39 -8.01
CA GLY A 35 11.52 -3.37 -7.66
C GLY A 35 11.08 -2.04 -7.08
N VAL A 36 11.86 -1.48 -6.16
CA VAL A 36 11.61 -0.15 -5.57
C VAL A 36 11.77 0.93 -6.62
N GLU A 37 12.79 0.82 -7.48
CA GLU A 37 13.00 1.74 -8.59
C GLU A 37 11.80 1.75 -9.57
N ARG A 38 11.30 0.58 -9.97
CA ARG A 38 10.11 0.50 -10.82
C ARG A 38 8.89 1.09 -10.11
N ALA A 39 8.66 0.73 -8.84
CA ALA A 39 7.51 1.19 -8.08
C ALA A 39 7.49 2.71 -7.89
N ARG A 40 8.63 3.34 -7.54
CA ARG A 40 8.71 4.78 -7.31
C ARG A 40 8.50 5.58 -8.60
N ASN A 41 9.04 5.10 -9.72
CA ASN A 41 8.86 5.72 -11.02
C ASN A 41 7.40 5.60 -11.50
N TYR A 42 6.80 4.41 -11.33
CA TYR A 42 5.40 4.18 -11.63
C TYR A 42 4.47 5.06 -10.78
N ALA A 43 4.68 5.13 -9.46
CA ALA A 43 3.90 5.96 -8.56
C ALA A 43 3.99 7.46 -8.92
N ALA A 44 5.18 7.95 -9.24
CA ALA A 44 5.36 9.34 -9.70
C ALA A 44 4.60 9.62 -11.01
N GLY A 45 4.64 8.68 -11.96
CA GLY A 45 3.88 8.77 -13.20
C GLY A 45 2.36 8.77 -12.97
N LEU A 46 1.86 7.90 -12.08
CA LEU A 46 0.43 7.86 -11.72
C LEU A 46 -0.07 9.20 -11.17
N VAL A 47 0.71 9.85 -10.30
CA VAL A 47 0.36 11.19 -9.78
C VAL A 47 0.25 12.20 -10.92
N GLN A 48 1.21 12.20 -11.85
CA GLN A 48 1.20 13.11 -12.99
C GLN A 48 -0.01 12.88 -13.91
N VAL A 49 -0.36 11.63 -14.18
CA VAL A 49 -1.55 11.26 -14.97
C VAL A 49 -2.84 11.68 -14.25
N ARG A 50 -2.96 11.40 -12.94
CA ARG A 50 -4.15 11.75 -12.15
C ARG A 50 -4.44 13.25 -12.17
N ARG A 51 -3.39 14.07 -12.17
CA ARG A 51 -3.46 15.55 -12.21
C ARG A 51 -3.88 16.13 -13.55
N GLN A 52 -4.01 15.33 -14.60
CA GLN A 52 -4.57 15.78 -15.88
C GLN A 52 -6.08 16.09 -15.80
N ARG A 53 -6.75 15.72 -14.69
CA ARG A 53 -8.16 16.00 -14.45
C ARG A 53 -8.32 17.09 -13.38
N ALA A 54 -9.06 18.15 -13.70
CA ALA A 54 -9.30 19.28 -12.79
C ALA A 54 -9.93 18.86 -11.44
N ALA A 55 -10.87 17.91 -11.46
CA ALA A 55 -11.49 17.39 -10.24
C ALA A 55 -10.48 16.70 -9.29
N SER A 56 -9.52 15.96 -9.84
CA SER A 56 -8.44 15.35 -9.04
C SER A 56 -7.58 16.41 -8.38
N TRP A 57 -7.29 17.50 -9.11
CA TRP A 57 -6.48 18.61 -8.63
C TRP A 57 -7.15 19.36 -7.47
N GLY A 58 -8.47 19.60 -7.58
CA GLY A 58 -9.25 20.23 -6.51
C GLY A 58 -9.23 19.43 -5.20
N GLY A 59 -9.34 18.10 -5.29
CA GLY A 59 -9.23 17.23 -4.11
C GLY A 59 -7.85 17.27 -3.46
N GLU A 60 -6.77 17.20 -4.25
CA GLU A 60 -5.40 17.27 -3.74
C GLU A 60 -5.09 18.62 -3.08
N LEU A 61 -5.58 19.74 -3.63
CA LEU A 61 -5.45 21.06 -3.01
C LEU A 61 -6.13 21.12 -1.65
N LEU A 62 -7.38 20.63 -1.57
CA LEU A 62 -8.15 20.64 -0.34
C LEU A 62 -7.47 19.78 0.73
N GLU A 63 -7.06 18.55 0.39
CA GLU A 63 -6.30 17.69 1.29
C GLU A 63 -4.98 18.35 1.72
N GLY A 64 -4.24 18.94 0.78
CA GLY A 64 -2.99 19.63 1.06
C GLY A 64 -3.18 20.82 1.99
N TRP A 65 -4.25 21.60 1.81
CA TRP A 65 -4.59 22.71 2.70
C TRP A 65 -4.97 22.22 4.10
N LEU A 66 -5.86 21.22 4.19
CA LEU A 66 -6.32 20.64 5.46
C LEU A 66 -5.17 20.09 6.32
N HIS A 67 -4.14 19.53 5.70
CA HIS A 67 -3.00 18.94 6.41
C HIS A 67 -1.78 19.87 6.52
N GLY A 68 -1.88 21.13 6.08
CA GLY A 68 -0.75 22.07 6.09
C GLY A 68 0.41 21.68 5.14
N LYS A 69 0.10 20.96 4.05
CA LYS A 69 1.06 20.39 3.09
C LYS A 69 0.91 20.96 1.68
N LEU A 70 0.17 22.05 1.49
CA LEU A 70 -0.09 22.63 0.16
C LEU A 70 1.20 22.89 -0.64
N GLY A 71 2.24 23.42 0.01
CA GLY A 71 3.54 23.67 -0.63
C GLY A 71 4.30 22.42 -1.08
N GLN A 72 3.88 21.22 -0.65
CA GLN A 72 4.51 19.96 -1.01
C GLN A 72 3.87 19.30 -2.24
N LEU A 73 2.72 19.78 -2.71
CA LEU A 73 1.99 19.16 -3.82
C LEU A 73 2.79 19.23 -5.12
N ALA A 74 3.43 20.38 -5.39
CA ALA A 74 4.21 20.59 -6.60
C ALA A 74 5.40 19.61 -6.73
N THR A 75 6.04 19.29 -5.60
CA THR A 75 7.26 18.45 -5.55
C THR A 75 6.99 16.97 -5.29
N GLN A 76 5.71 16.58 -5.21
CA GLN A 76 5.34 15.21 -4.85
C GLN A 76 5.89 14.14 -5.81
N PRO A 77 5.85 14.31 -7.15
CA PRO A 77 6.46 13.33 -8.07
C PRO A 77 7.97 13.17 -7.84
N GLU A 78 8.69 14.26 -7.60
CA GLU A 78 10.14 14.25 -7.36
C GLU A 78 10.46 13.56 -6.04
N ARG A 79 9.66 13.83 -5.00
CA ARG A 79 9.77 13.17 -3.69
C ARG A 79 9.51 11.67 -3.78
N LEU A 80 8.55 11.23 -4.61
CA LEU A 80 8.31 9.83 -4.87
C LEU A 80 9.52 9.18 -5.56
N ARG A 81 10.07 9.81 -6.60
CA ARG A 81 11.29 9.30 -7.28
C ARG A 81 12.52 9.24 -6.37
N ALA A 82 12.58 10.07 -5.33
CA ALA A 82 13.66 10.07 -4.35
C ALA A 82 13.55 8.97 -3.28
N VAL A 83 12.44 8.20 -3.25
CA VAL A 83 12.28 7.08 -2.31
C VAL A 83 13.37 6.02 -2.54
N ARG A 84 13.99 5.59 -1.43
CA ARG A 84 15.01 4.55 -1.38
C ARG A 84 14.49 3.26 -0.74
N ALA A 85 15.13 2.14 -1.06
CA ALA A 85 14.71 0.83 -0.57
C ALA A 85 14.66 0.76 0.95
N GLU A 86 15.63 1.35 1.65
CA GLU A 86 15.69 1.31 3.12
C GLU A 86 14.53 2.08 3.75
N GLN A 87 14.03 3.13 3.09
CA GLN A 87 12.86 3.88 3.57
C GLN A 87 11.58 3.07 3.42
N VAL A 88 11.45 2.30 2.34
CA VAL A 88 10.32 1.39 2.13
C VAL A 88 10.36 0.26 3.15
N ALA A 89 11.53 -0.35 3.36
CA ALA A 89 11.72 -1.39 4.36
C ALA A 89 11.39 -0.92 5.78
N ARG A 90 11.86 0.28 6.15
CA ARG A 90 11.54 0.88 7.44
C ARG A 90 10.03 1.09 7.59
N ALA A 91 9.38 1.67 6.59
CA ALA A 91 7.94 1.87 6.60
C ALA A 91 7.17 0.54 6.65
N ALA A 92 7.64 -0.48 5.95
CA ALA A 92 7.07 -1.83 5.99
C ALA A 92 7.13 -2.42 7.40
N GLY A 93 8.29 -2.37 8.08
CA GLY A 93 8.40 -2.85 9.47
C GLY A 93 7.56 -2.05 10.49
N GLU A 94 7.32 -0.77 10.22
CA GLU A 94 6.42 0.06 11.04
C GLU A 94 4.93 -0.28 10.81
N ILE A 95 4.54 -0.63 9.57
CA ILE A 95 3.15 -0.88 9.16
C ILE A 95 2.73 -2.34 9.38
N PHE A 96 3.59 -3.29 9.00
CA PHE A 96 3.30 -4.72 8.99
C PHE A 96 3.69 -5.38 10.31
N GLN A 97 2.84 -5.17 11.30
CA GLN A 97 3.02 -5.74 12.64
C GLN A 97 1.99 -6.82 12.86
N ARG A 98 2.35 -8.08 12.65
CA ARG A 98 1.43 -9.23 12.81
C ARG A 98 0.74 -9.27 14.17
N ARG A 99 1.42 -8.85 15.23
CA ARG A 99 0.85 -8.81 16.59
C ARG A 99 -0.12 -7.65 16.82
N ARG A 100 -0.17 -6.67 15.92
CA ARG A 100 -1.03 -5.48 15.99
C ARG A 100 -1.96 -5.42 14.77
N ARG A 101 -2.89 -6.37 14.70
CA ARG A 101 -3.86 -6.48 13.60
C ARG A 101 -5.27 -6.70 14.11
N ALA A 102 -6.23 -6.24 13.33
CA ALA A 102 -7.63 -6.62 13.44
C ALA A 102 -7.98 -7.46 12.21
N GLU A 103 -8.65 -8.60 12.42
CA GLU A 103 -9.03 -9.52 11.34
C GLU A 103 -10.53 -9.75 11.38
N TYR A 104 -11.11 -9.86 10.19
CA TYR A 104 -12.50 -10.22 10.02
C TYR A 104 -12.63 -11.23 8.87
N VAL A 105 -13.39 -12.28 9.12
CA VAL A 105 -13.58 -13.38 8.17
C VAL A 105 -15.07 -13.52 7.88
N VAL A 106 -15.42 -13.50 6.60
CA VAL A 106 -16.78 -13.81 6.13
C VAL A 106 -16.75 -15.20 5.52
N ARG A 107 -17.45 -16.15 6.14
CA ARG A 107 -17.61 -17.51 5.62
C ARG A 107 -18.98 -17.65 4.97
N GLY A 108 -18.98 -18.21 3.75
CA GLY A 108 -20.23 -18.61 3.11
C GLY A 108 -20.81 -19.84 3.83
N THR A 109 -22.00 -19.72 4.38
CA THR A 109 -22.81 -20.89 4.75
C THR A 109 -23.39 -21.44 3.46
N GLY A 110 -22.88 -22.57 2.94
CA GLY A 110 -23.42 -23.17 1.72
C GLY A 110 -24.94 -23.31 1.80
N LYS A 111 -25.65 -23.17 0.67
CA LYS A 111 -27.09 -23.48 0.62
C LYS A 111 -27.26 -24.94 1.07
N THR A 112 -27.79 -25.15 2.27
CA THR A 112 -28.37 -26.44 2.66
C THR A 112 -29.45 -26.72 1.62
N ARG A 113 -29.21 -27.71 0.78
CA ARG A 113 -30.15 -28.13 -0.26
C ARG A 113 -31.33 -28.85 0.37
#